data_AF-Q075B1-F1
#
_entry.id   AF-Q075B1-F1
#
_cell.length_a   1.000
_cell.length_b   1.000
_cell.length_c   1.000
_cell.angle_alpha   90.00
_cell.angle_beta   90.00
_cell.angle_gamma   90.00
#
_symmetry.space_group_name_H-M   'P 1'
#
loop_
_entity.id
_entity.type
_entity.pdbx_description
1 polymer ?
#
loop_
_entity_poly.entity_id
_entity_poly.type
_entity_poly.pdbx_seq_one_letter_code
_entity_poly.pdbx_strand_id
1 'polypeptide(L)'
;CTSCTAGCTGCGNCPNAVTCTNSENCVKALTCTGSTNCNRARTCTNSKDCFEAITCTGSSNCYTARTCTNSTNCYKATTCTNSTGCPGH
;
A
#
# COMPACT_ATOMS: atom_id res chain seq x y z
N CYS A 1 0.13 18.76 -2.54
CA CYS A 1 0.91 18.78 -1.29
C CYS A 1 2.33 18.28 -1.57
N THR A 2 2.96 18.87 -2.58
CA THR A 2 4.23 18.39 -3.15
C THR A 2 5.43 18.64 -2.25
N SER A 3 5.32 19.61 -1.35
CA SER A 3 6.30 19.96 -0.32
C SER A 3 6.20 19.11 0.96
N CYS A 4 5.15 18.29 1.12
CA CYS A 4 5.01 17.43 2.30
C CYS A 4 6.06 16.32 2.28
N THR A 5 6.87 16.24 3.34
CA THR A 5 7.92 15.24 3.50
C THR A 5 7.62 14.25 4.62
N ALA A 6 7.02 14.70 5.73
CA ALA A 6 6.66 13.81 6.83
C ALA A 6 5.32 13.11 6.58
N GLY A 7 4.23 13.87 6.59
CA GLY A 7 2.87 13.36 6.44
C GLY A 7 2.08 14.14 5.39
N CYS A 8 1.18 13.45 4.71
CA CYS A 8 0.28 14.04 3.72
C CYS A 8 -1.14 13.50 3.93
N THR A 9 -2.10 14.40 4.11
CA THR A 9 -3.48 14.04 4.41
C THR A 9 -4.43 14.79 3.49
N GLY A 10 -5.33 14.07 2.80
CA GLY A 10 -6.38 14.68 1.97
C GLY A 10 -5.88 15.38 0.71
N CYS A 11 -4.77 14.90 0.13
CA CYS A 11 -4.05 15.61 -0.93
C CYS A 11 -3.92 14.77 -2.20
N GLY A 12 -4.19 15.35 -3.36
CA GLY A 12 -4.04 14.67 -4.67
C GLY A 12 -2.60 14.48 -5.16
N ASN A 13 -1.59 15.03 -4.45
CA ASN A 13 -0.20 14.83 -4.85
C ASN A 13 0.76 14.93 -3.65
N CYS A 14 1.31 13.79 -3.23
CA CYS A 14 2.19 13.61 -2.06
C CYS A 14 3.47 12.81 -2.39
N PRO A 15 4.28 13.24 -3.37
CA PRO A 15 5.34 12.40 -3.93
C PRO A 15 6.52 12.18 -2.97
N ASN A 16 6.64 13.02 -1.94
CA ASN A 16 7.75 13.02 -1.00
C ASN A 16 7.37 12.66 0.44
N ALA A 17 6.09 12.42 0.71
CA ALA A 17 5.62 12.17 2.07
C ALA A 17 6.00 10.75 2.52
N VAL A 18 6.46 10.62 3.76
CA VAL A 18 6.75 9.32 4.41
C VAL A 18 5.46 8.61 4.81
N THR A 19 4.41 9.34 5.19
CA THR A 19 3.09 8.79 5.51
C THR A 19 2.02 9.47 4.69
N CYS A 20 1.13 8.69 4.11
CA CYS A 20 -0.05 9.17 3.39
C CYS A 20 -1.34 8.68 4.01
N THR A 21 -2.30 9.58 4.16
CA THR A 21 -3.66 9.25 4.57
C THR A 21 -4.65 9.93 3.63
N ASN A 22 -5.56 9.16 3.04
CA ASN A 22 -6.56 9.67 2.08
C ASN A 22 -5.94 10.58 1.01
N SER A 23 -4.83 10.14 0.41
CA SER A 23 -4.01 10.94 -0.50
C SER A 23 -3.62 10.17 -1.76
N GLU A 24 -3.17 10.89 -2.78
CA GLU A 24 -2.74 10.31 -4.06
C GLU A 24 -1.27 10.64 -4.36
N ASN A 25 -0.67 9.87 -5.27
CA ASN A 25 0.73 10.00 -5.67
C ASN A 25 1.71 9.83 -4.51
N CYS A 26 1.45 8.85 -3.64
CA CYS A 26 2.23 8.55 -2.43
C CYS A 26 3.46 7.67 -2.71
N VAL A 27 4.21 8.01 -3.77
CA VAL A 27 5.21 7.14 -4.37
C VAL A 27 6.40 6.80 -3.46
N LYS A 28 6.70 7.65 -2.46
CA LYS A 28 7.77 7.46 -1.48
C LYS A 28 7.26 7.13 -0.07
N ALA A 29 5.94 7.01 0.12
CA ALA A 29 5.38 6.73 1.44
C ALA A 29 5.84 5.35 1.91
N LEU A 30 6.19 5.23 3.19
CA LEU A 30 6.41 3.95 3.87
C LEU A 30 5.10 3.38 4.42
N THR A 31 4.12 4.24 4.68
CA THR A 31 2.80 3.85 5.18
C THR A 31 1.72 4.58 4.41
N CYS A 32 0.76 3.83 3.90
CA CYS A 32 -0.41 4.34 3.20
C CYS A 32 -1.70 3.86 3.86
N THR A 33 -2.61 4.80 4.08
CA THR A 33 -3.98 4.53 4.54
C THR A 33 -4.97 5.20 3.60
N GLY A 34 -5.89 4.46 2.98
CA GLY A 34 -6.88 5.03 2.07
C GLY A 34 -6.27 5.77 0.87
N SER A 35 -5.08 5.36 0.40
CA SER A 35 -4.27 6.15 -0.53
C SER A 35 -3.93 5.36 -1.82
N THR A 36 -3.46 6.07 -2.85
CA THR A 36 -3.10 5.48 -4.15
C THR A 36 -1.65 5.77 -4.56
N ASN A 37 -1.12 5.01 -5.51
CA ASN A 37 0.28 5.08 -5.96
C ASN A 37 1.28 4.85 -4.82
N CYS A 38 0.98 3.89 -3.93
CA CYS A 38 1.77 3.55 -2.74
C CYS A 38 2.91 2.57 -3.05
N ASN A 39 3.62 2.82 -4.15
CA ASN A 39 4.53 1.86 -4.79
C ASN A 39 5.59 1.28 -3.84
N ARG A 40 6.10 2.11 -2.91
CA ARG A 40 7.17 1.79 -1.96
C ARG A 40 6.70 1.64 -0.51
N ALA A 41 5.39 1.65 -0.29
CA ALA A 41 4.85 1.53 1.06
C ALA A 41 5.15 0.15 1.61
N ARG A 42 5.70 0.07 2.82
CA ARG A 42 5.89 -1.20 3.55
C ARG A 42 4.59 -1.70 4.14
N THR A 43 3.69 -0.79 4.46
CA THR A 43 2.37 -1.09 5.02
C THR A 43 1.30 -0.34 4.25
N CYS A 44 0.31 -1.09 3.76
CA CYS A 44 -0.85 -0.56 3.08
C CYS A 44 -2.14 -1.00 3.78
N THR A 45 -2.99 -0.02 4.07
CA THR A 45 -4.34 -0.22 4.59
C THR A 45 -5.33 0.47 3.66
N ASN A 46 -6.29 -0.28 3.13
CA ASN A 46 -7.30 0.22 2.18
C ASN A 46 -6.69 1.06 1.04
N SER A 47 -5.54 0.61 0.51
CA SER A 47 -4.73 1.39 -0.44
C SER A 47 -4.47 0.62 -1.73
N LYS A 48 -4.03 1.34 -2.77
CA LYS A 48 -3.76 0.78 -4.10
C LYS A 48 -2.29 0.94 -4.48
N ASP A 49 -1.86 0.08 -5.41
CA ASP A 49 -0.50 0.08 -5.98
C ASP A 49 0.58 -0.18 -4.93
N CYS A 50 0.31 -1.15 -4.05
CA CYS A 50 1.16 -1.53 -2.92
C CYS A 50 2.24 -2.56 -3.29
N PHE A 51 2.98 -2.28 -4.36
CA PHE A 51 3.86 -3.26 -5.01
C PHE A 51 4.94 -3.83 -4.08
N GLU A 52 5.55 -2.96 -3.26
CA GLU A 52 6.63 -3.30 -2.32
C GLU A 52 6.15 -3.49 -0.86
N ALA A 53 4.84 -3.59 -0.64
CA ALA A 53 4.31 -3.77 0.71
C ALA A 53 4.73 -5.11 1.31
N ILE A 54 5.07 -5.09 2.59
CA ILE A 54 5.29 -6.29 3.40
C ILE A 54 3.95 -6.76 3.97
N THR A 55 3.08 -5.81 4.32
CA THR A 55 1.76 -6.06 4.89
C THR A 55 0.71 -5.28 4.10
N CYS A 56 -0.32 -6.01 3.66
CA CYS A 56 -1.50 -5.45 3.02
C CYS A 56 -2.78 -5.82 3.77
N THR A 57 -3.61 -4.81 4.01
CA THR A 57 -4.96 -4.99 4.56
C THR A 57 -5.95 -4.22 3.70
N GLY A 58 -6.96 -4.90 3.13
CA GLY A 58 -7.94 -4.26 2.25
C GLY A 58 -7.34 -3.62 1.00
N SER A 59 -6.17 -4.06 0.55
CA SER A 59 -5.35 -3.34 -0.43
C SER A 59 -5.13 -4.13 -1.72
N SER A 60 -4.72 -3.46 -2.80
CA SER A 60 -4.49 -4.08 -4.10
C SER A 60 -3.04 -3.97 -4.56
N ASN A 61 -2.66 -4.87 -5.47
CA ASN A 61 -1.33 -4.94 -6.06
C ASN A 61 -0.22 -5.28 -5.05
N CYS A 62 -0.50 -6.19 -4.13
CA CYS A 62 0.36 -6.58 -3.02
C CYS A 62 1.40 -7.65 -3.41
N TYR A 63 2.09 -7.44 -4.54
CA TYR A 63 2.88 -8.47 -5.21
C TYR A 63 3.98 -9.08 -4.34
N THR A 64 4.54 -8.30 -3.41
CA THR A 64 5.64 -8.72 -2.53
C THR A 64 5.23 -8.91 -1.07
N ALA A 65 3.96 -8.75 -0.75
CA ALA A 65 3.47 -8.84 0.62
C ALA A 65 3.66 -10.24 1.19
N ARG A 66 4.20 -10.31 2.42
CA ARG A 66 4.29 -11.54 3.21
C ARG A 66 2.97 -11.84 3.90
N THR A 67 2.22 -10.81 4.26
CA THR A 67 0.93 -10.90 4.92
C THR A 67 -0.12 -10.14 4.13
N CYS A 68 -1.18 -10.84 3.71
CA CYS A 68 -2.33 -10.29 3.04
C CYS A 68 -3.63 -10.61 3.77
N THR A 69 -4.44 -9.58 4.00
CA THR A 69 -5.79 -9.70 4.56
C THR A 69 -6.76 -8.91 3.70
N ASN A 70 -7.81 -9.56 3.18
CA ASN A 70 -8.79 -8.94 2.27
C ASN A 70 -8.13 -8.17 1.10
N SER A 71 -7.05 -8.71 0.55
CA SER A 71 -6.18 -8.01 -0.42
C SER A 71 -6.04 -8.80 -1.72
N THR A 72 -5.54 -8.16 -2.77
CA THR A 72 -5.38 -8.79 -4.09
C THR A 72 -3.94 -8.76 -4.59
N ASN A 73 -3.63 -9.71 -5.47
CA ASN A 73 -2.33 -9.91 -6.10
C ASN A 73 -1.20 -10.23 -5.10
N CYS A 74 -1.47 -11.14 -4.17
CA CYS A 74 -0.60 -11.49 -3.05
C CYS A 74 0.43 -12.57 -3.39
N TYR A 75 1.14 -12.44 -4.51
CA TYR A 75 1.93 -13.52 -5.14
C TYR A 75 3.08 -14.08 -4.31
N LYS A 76 3.47 -13.43 -3.21
CA LYS A 76 4.53 -13.87 -2.31
C LYS A 76 4.07 -14.02 -0.85
N ALA A 77 2.76 -14.03 -0.61
CA ALA A 77 2.23 -14.09 0.75
C ALA A 77 2.47 -15.46 1.38
N THR A 78 3.07 -15.46 2.58
CA THR A 78 3.16 -16.63 3.46
C THR A 78 1.93 -16.72 4.37
N THR A 79 1.24 -15.61 4.57
CA THR A 79 -0.01 -15.53 5.33
C THR A 79 -1.06 -14.84 4.46
N CYS A 80 -2.13 -15.57 4.15
CA CYS A 80 -3.18 -15.12 3.25
C CYS A 80 -4.54 -15.37 3.88
N THR A 81 -5.33 -14.31 4.07
CA THR A 81 -6.68 -14.39 4.63
C THR A 81 -7.64 -13.63 3.73
N ASN A 82 -8.66 -14.30 3.19
CA ASN A 82 -9.65 -13.73 2.28
C ASN A 82 -9.02 -12.90 1.15
N SER A 83 -7.89 -13.37 0.62
CA SER A 83 -7.09 -12.62 -0.36
C SER A 83 -6.88 -13.45 -1.62
N THR A 84 -6.62 -12.79 -2.74
CA THR A 84 -6.45 -13.44 -4.05
C THR A 84 -5.01 -13.36 -4.55
N GLY A 85 -4.64 -14.32 -5.40
CA GLY A 85 -3.29 -14.42 -5.95
C GLY A 85 -2.24 -14.89 -4.94
N CYS A 86 -2.63 -15.63 -3.92
CA CYS A 86 -1.69 -16.20 -2.95
C CYS A 86 -1.04 -17.47 -3.51
N PRO A 87 0.21 -17.79 -3.17
CA PRO A 87 0.83 -19.06 -3.55
C PRO A 87 0.03 -20.24 -2.99
N GLY A 88 -0.20 -21.25 -3.81
CA GLY A 88 -0.83 -22.51 -3.38
C GLY A 88 -2.36 -22.48 -3.24
N HIS A 89 -3.02 -21.41 -3.70
CA HIS A 89 -4.48 -21.32 -3.83
C HIS A 89 -4.89 -20.88 -5.24
#